data_AF-A0A818QEX0-F1
#
_entry.id   AF-A0A818QEX0-F1
#
_cell.length_a   1.000
_cell.length_b   1.000
_cell.length_c   1.000
_cell.angle_alpha   90.00
_cell.angle_beta   90.00
_cell.angle_gamma   90.00
#
_symmetry.space_group_name_H-M   'P 1'
#
loop_
_entity.id
_entity.type
_entity.pdbx_description
1 polymer ?
#
loop_
_entity_poly.entity_id
_entity_poly.type
_entity_poly.pdbx_seq_one_letter_code
_entity_poly.pdbx_strand_id
1 'polypeptide(L)'
;MNVEFRTKPGRKRKTKDGDICLVCGDPAIGLNFGVQTCSPCKAFFRRNAVKLGTIEFQCRGDGDCPVTSESRRQCNCCRLAKCIRIGMDRKAIRTDDQRLERLRLIETNRQKRAEQKVEDEKSLATNNKQIIIRPNGLLRYSKTYSFSLSSYDYTLLTNIFHEYERACVPHTYKEHLNMPVNETLTLHKFLNASSNMYIGFISYINSVPEFRSIPVDAKMLLIKNNVQQILRKNSTLIMKTITPDLDRDSPVFLHIFPKDVYMSMRDTSIALSPFVHDPMLMKLFLITLMLSKYLNVEYTNYHIECNDENITRNIFAAQNIYVELLWRYILSRCANYQQSVHFLTSLITRTLYSQTVQVKLNKFMNTIIPSQNHQLEPIIKSLWNPSEENSC
;
A
#
# COMPACT_ATOMS: atom_id res chain seq x y z
N MET A 1 -34.24 -19.19 -12.00
CA MET A 1 -34.47 -18.33 -10.82
C MET A 1 -33.92 -19.06 -9.60
N ASN A 2 -32.76 -18.68 -9.09
CA ASN A 2 -32.22 -19.16 -7.82
C ASN A 2 -31.78 -17.94 -7.02
N VAL A 3 -32.50 -17.67 -5.94
CA VAL A 3 -32.22 -16.56 -5.01
C VAL A 3 -31.32 -17.10 -3.91
N GLU A 4 -30.01 -16.82 -4.00
CA GLU A 4 -29.06 -17.12 -2.92
C GLU A 4 -29.00 -15.95 -1.91
N PHE A 5 -29.42 -16.22 -0.68
CA PHE A 5 -29.26 -15.31 0.45
C PHE A 5 -27.78 -15.25 0.89
N ARG A 6 -27.09 -14.13 0.58
CA ARG A 6 -25.74 -13.84 1.09
C ARG A 6 -25.79 -13.17 2.47
N THR A 7 -25.31 -13.87 3.50
CA THR A 7 -25.09 -13.33 4.85
C THR A 7 -23.77 -12.53 4.93
N LYS A 8 -23.84 -11.28 5.43
CA LYS A 8 -22.72 -10.33 5.59
C LYS A 8 -21.79 -10.68 6.79
N PRO A 9 -20.47 -10.40 6.76
CA PRO A 9 -19.61 -10.47 7.93
C PRO A 9 -19.80 -9.24 8.84
N GLY A 10 -20.03 -9.47 10.14
CA GLY A 10 -20.42 -8.46 11.12
C GLY A 10 -19.32 -7.49 11.58
N ARG A 11 -19.67 -6.19 11.66
CA ARG A 11 -18.97 -5.16 12.46
C ARG A 11 -18.87 -5.63 13.92
N LYS A 12 -17.68 -5.57 14.53
CA LYS A 12 -17.54 -5.63 16.00
C LYS A 12 -18.11 -4.33 16.59
N ARG A 13 -19.38 -4.36 17.00
CA ARG A 13 -19.98 -3.30 17.83
C ARG A 13 -19.16 -3.18 19.13
N LYS A 14 -18.72 -1.96 19.49
CA LYS A 14 -18.36 -1.64 20.87
C LYS A 14 -19.62 -1.88 21.71
N THR A 15 -19.50 -2.67 22.77
CA THR A 15 -20.61 -2.89 23.68
C THR A 15 -20.98 -1.57 24.34
N LYS A 16 -22.27 -1.23 24.34
CA LYS A 16 -22.80 -0.11 25.12
C LYS A 16 -22.89 -0.55 26.58
N ASP A 17 -22.73 0.38 27.52
CA ASP A 17 -23.11 0.10 28.90
C ASP A 17 -24.58 -0.36 28.93
N GLY A 18 -24.85 -1.52 29.55
CA GLY A 18 -26.17 -2.16 29.58
C GLY A 18 -26.37 -3.36 28.64
N ASP A 19 -25.34 -3.78 27.90
CA ASP A 19 -25.39 -4.96 27.04
C ASP A 19 -25.55 -6.26 27.85
N ILE A 20 -26.57 -7.07 27.54
CA ILE A 20 -26.87 -8.33 28.26
C ILE A 20 -26.33 -9.58 27.54
N CYS A 21 -26.03 -10.63 28.29
CA CYS A 21 -25.59 -11.91 27.75
C CYS A 21 -26.76 -12.68 27.13
N LEU A 22 -26.68 -13.01 25.84
CA LEU A 22 -27.74 -13.74 25.14
C LEU A 22 -27.90 -15.20 25.58
N VAL A 23 -26.97 -15.73 26.37
CA VAL A 23 -27.09 -17.07 26.99
C VAL A 23 -27.91 -17.01 28.28
N CYS A 24 -27.63 -16.05 29.17
CA CYS A 24 -28.13 -16.10 30.55
C CYS A 24 -28.61 -14.75 31.13
N GLY A 25 -28.64 -13.66 30.37
CA GLY A 25 -29.13 -12.34 30.84
C GLY A 25 -28.11 -11.49 31.62
N ASP A 26 -27.14 -12.12 32.29
CA ASP A 26 -26.01 -11.46 33.00
C ASP A 26 -25.28 -10.39 32.14
N PRO A 27 -24.71 -9.30 32.70
CA PRO A 27 -24.02 -8.29 31.92
C PRO A 27 -22.93 -8.87 31.00
N ALA A 28 -23.01 -8.50 29.72
CA ALA A 28 -22.07 -8.96 28.70
C ALA A 28 -20.78 -8.13 28.73
N ILE A 29 -19.67 -8.82 28.42
CA ILE A 29 -18.34 -8.19 28.34
C ILE A 29 -17.92 -7.93 26.89
N GLY A 30 -18.75 -8.31 25.92
CA GLY A 30 -18.40 -8.27 24.50
C GLY A 30 -18.89 -9.47 23.70
N LEU A 31 -18.54 -9.45 22.41
CA LEU A 31 -18.69 -10.58 21.49
C LEU A 31 -17.62 -11.63 21.77
N ASN A 32 -18.03 -12.83 22.17
CA ASN A 32 -17.18 -13.99 22.35
C ASN A 32 -17.70 -15.15 21.50
N PHE A 33 -16.82 -15.73 20.68
CA PHE A 33 -17.19 -16.82 19.76
C PHE A 33 -18.38 -16.47 18.85
N GLY A 34 -18.50 -15.21 18.42
CA GLY A 34 -19.57 -14.73 17.53
C GLY A 34 -20.83 -14.18 18.22
N VAL A 35 -20.97 -14.34 19.54
CA VAL A 35 -22.19 -13.95 20.27
C VAL A 35 -21.88 -13.04 21.47
N GLN A 36 -22.79 -12.13 21.81
CA GLN A 36 -22.68 -11.26 22.98
C GLN A 36 -22.87 -12.06 24.27
N THR A 37 -21.80 -12.19 25.07
CA THR A 37 -21.82 -13.02 26.28
C THR A 37 -21.10 -12.41 27.46
N CYS A 38 -21.49 -12.82 28.66
CA CYS A 38 -20.76 -12.57 29.90
C CYS A 38 -19.48 -13.43 29.99
N SER A 39 -18.59 -13.09 30.93
CA SER A 39 -17.34 -13.83 31.19
C SER A 39 -17.59 -15.31 31.54
N PRO A 40 -18.58 -15.66 32.39
CA PRO A 40 -18.86 -17.06 32.72
C PRO A 40 -19.30 -17.91 31.51
N CYS A 41 -20.17 -17.39 30.65
CA CYS A 41 -20.65 -18.12 29.47
C CYS A 41 -19.56 -18.28 28.40
N LYS A 42 -18.68 -17.27 28.24
CA LYS A 42 -17.46 -17.40 27.42
C LYS A 42 -16.58 -18.56 27.91
N ALA A 43 -16.25 -18.60 29.20
CA ALA A 43 -15.37 -19.62 29.75
C ALA A 43 -16.01 -21.02 29.74
N PHE A 44 -17.33 -21.08 29.95
CA PHE A 44 -18.11 -22.31 29.85
C PHE A 44 -18.08 -22.88 28.43
N PHE A 45 -18.36 -22.06 27.41
CA PHE A 45 -18.39 -22.49 26.02
C PHE A 45 -17.03 -23.00 25.55
N ARG A 46 -15.94 -22.27 25.86
CA ARG A 46 -14.57 -22.69 25.52
C ARG A 46 -14.21 -24.09 26.06
N ARG A 47 -14.68 -24.44 27.25
CA ARG A 47 -14.37 -25.73 27.91
C ARG A 47 -15.24 -26.89 27.40
N ASN A 48 -16.45 -26.60 26.93
CA ASN A 48 -17.46 -27.64 26.70
C ASN A 48 -17.95 -27.73 25.25
N ALA A 49 -17.54 -26.82 24.37
CA ALA A 49 -17.96 -26.79 22.95
C ALA A 49 -17.81 -28.14 22.21
N VAL A 50 -16.77 -28.90 22.54
CA VAL A 50 -16.50 -30.22 21.92
C VAL A 50 -17.28 -31.37 22.57
N LYS A 51 -17.92 -31.12 23.72
CA LYS A 51 -18.64 -32.13 24.51
C LYS A 51 -20.13 -32.24 24.17
N LEU A 52 -20.65 -31.44 23.23
CA LEU A 52 -22.05 -31.56 22.83
C LEU A 52 -22.29 -32.95 22.20
N GLY A 53 -23.24 -33.71 22.73
CA GLY A 53 -23.58 -35.04 22.24
C GLY A 53 -22.82 -36.18 22.92
N THR A 54 -21.97 -35.89 23.91
CA THR A 54 -21.38 -36.93 24.77
C THR A 54 -22.34 -37.30 25.91
N ILE A 55 -22.17 -38.51 26.46
CA ILE A 55 -22.98 -38.99 27.61
C ILE A 55 -22.85 -38.05 28.82
N GLU A 56 -21.68 -37.42 29.02
CA GLU A 56 -21.43 -36.42 30.08
C GLU A 56 -22.30 -35.16 29.97
N PHE A 57 -22.93 -34.92 28.82
CA PHE A 57 -23.67 -33.70 28.49
C PHE A 57 -25.14 -33.99 28.16
N GLN A 58 -25.75 -34.94 28.87
CA GLN A 58 -27.19 -35.21 28.82
C GLN A 58 -27.97 -34.35 29.83
N CYS A 59 -29.19 -33.95 29.46
CA CYS A 59 -30.12 -33.29 30.35
C CYS A 59 -30.78 -34.34 31.27
N ARG A 60 -30.99 -34.01 32.55
CA ARG A 60 -31.73 -34.86 33.50
C ARG A 60 -33.23 -34.59 33.54
N GLY A 61 -33.71 -33.58 32.81
CA GLY A 61 -35.12 -33.28 32.59
C GLY A 61 -35.42 -33.24 31.09
N ASP A 62 -36.43 -32.48 30.67
CA ASP A 62 -36.99 -32.53 29.30
C ASP A 62 -36.15 -31.83 28.21
N GLY A 63 -34.88 -31.51 28.50
CA GLY A 63 -34.00 -30.85 27.52
C GLY A 63 -34.24 -29.36 27.30
N ASP A 64 -35.14 -28.72 28.07
CA ASP A 64 -35.44 -27.27 27.99
C ASP A 64 -35.31 -26.54 29.34
N CYS A 65 -34.27 -26.87 30.12
CA CYS A 65 -34.04 -26.19 31.40
C CYS A 65 -33.81 -24.68 31.20
N PRO A 66 -34.43 -23.81 32.01
CA PRO A 66 -34.26 -22.37 31.91
C PRO A 66 -32.79 -21.98 32.21
N VAL A 67 -32.23 -21.10 31.38
CA VAL A 67 -30.85 -20.61 31.51
C VAL A 67 -30.86 -19.10 31.78
N THR A 68 -30.81 -18.73 33.05
CA THR A 68 -30.68 -17.34 33.57
C THR A 68 -29.36 -17.16 34.33
N SER A 69 -29.09 -15.95 34.86
CA SER A 69 -27.89 -15.65 35.66
C SER A 69 -27.76 -16.56 36.88
N GLU A 70 -28.90 -16.93 37.46
CA GLU A 70 -29.08 -17.75 38.66
C GLU A 70 -29.11 -19.25 38.32
N SER A 71 -29.87 -19.64 37.30
CA SER A 71 -30.14 -21.05 36.98
C SER A 71 -29.11 -21.69 36.03
N ARG A 72 -28.24 -20.92 35.37
CA ARG A 72 -27.26 -21.41 34.37
C ARG A 72 -26.27 -22.47 34.87
N ARG A 73 -26.24 -22.82 36.16
CA ARG A 73 -25.41 -23.90 36.71
C ARG A 73 -26.17 -25.22 36.88
N GLN A 74 -27.50 -25.21 36.79
CA GLN A 74 -28.35 -26.36 37.07
C GLN A 74 -28.29 -27.42 35.96
N CYS A 75 -28.18 -27.00 34.70
CA CYS A 75 -28.09 -27.93 33.56
C CYS A 75 -27.03 -27.49 32.55
N ASN A 76 -25.89 -28.18 32.55
CA ASN A 76 -24.81 -27.92 31.60
C ASN A 76 -25.23 -28.26 30.16
N CYS A 77 -26.00 -29.33 29.96
CA CYS A 77 -26.56 -29.72 28.66
C CYS A 77 -27.35 -28.58 28.01
N CYS A 78 -28.41 -28.12 28.68
CA CYS A 78 -29.28 -27.05 28.16
C CYS A 78 -28.53 -25.73 27.98
N ARG A 79 -27.56 -25.43 28.86
CA ARG A 79 -26.70 -24.25 28.70
C ARG A 79 -25.83 -24.32 27.44
N LEU A 80 -25.18 -25.46 27.19
CA LEU A 80 -24.34 -25.63 25.99
C LEU A 80 -25.18 -25.68 24.72
N ALA A 81 -26.31 -26.38 24.75
CA ALA A 81 -27.28 -26.39 23.67
C ALA A 81 -27.75 -24.96 23.35
N LYS A 82 -28.06 -24.15 24.37
CA LYS A 82 -28.40 -22.73 24.20
C LYS A 82 -27.26 -21.92 23.59
N CYS A 83 -26.01 -22.08 24.05
CA CYS A 83 -24.85 -21.40 23.46
C CYS A 83 -24.72 -21.67 21.96
N ILE A 84 -24.91 -22.92 21.53
CA ILE A 84 -24.79 -23.31 20.11
C ILE A 84 -26.01 -22.81 19.33
N ARG A 85 -27.21 -22.96 19.88
CA ARG A 85 -28.48 -22.49 19.27
C ARG A 85 -28.45 -20.99 18.96
N ILE A 86 -27.82 -20.18 19.82
CA ILE A 86 -27.69 -18.73 19.60
C ILE A 86 -26.47 -18.34 18.74
N GLY A 87 -25.73 -19.33 18.21
CA GLY A 87 -24.68 -19.10 17.21
C GLY A 87 -23.25 -18.96 17.74
N MET A 88 -22.94 -19.46 18.95
CA MET A 88 -21.54 -19.50 19.37
C MET A 88 -20.74 -20.50 18.51
N ASP A 89 -19.68 -20.02 17.86
CA ASP A 89 -18.88 -20.81 16.90
C ASP A 89 -17.71 -21.52 17.59
N ARG A 90 -17.70 -22.86 17.45
CA ARG A 90 -16.67 -23.75 17.98
C ARG A 90 -15.35 -23.62 17.23
N LYS A 91 -15.37 -23.26 15.94
CA LYS A 91 -14.17 -23.05 15.12
C LYS A 91 -13.38 -21.80 15.54
N ALA A 92 -14.01 -20.90 16.30
CA ALA A 92 -13.36 -19.74 16.89
C ALA A 92 -12.57 -20.06 18.18
N ILE A 93 -12.59 -21.32 18.65
CA ILE A 93 -11.74 -21.80 19.75
C ILE A 93 -10.38 -22.18 19.17
N ARG A 94 -9.31 -21.52 19.66
CA ARG A 94 -7.94 -21.81 19.24
C ARG A 94 -7.51 -23.20 19.71
N THR A 95 -6.80 -23.92 18.85
CA THR A 95 -6.19 -25.22 19.20
C THR A 95 -4.96 -25.04 20.08
N ASP A 96 -4.55 -26.10 20.77
CA ASP A 96 -3.37 -26.07 21.64
C ASP A 96 -2.07 -25.78 20.86
N ASP A 97 -1.97 -26.23 19.60
CA ASP A 97 -0.86 -25.91 18.71
C ASP A 97 -0.75 -24.40 18.44
N GLN A 98 -1.88 -23.73 18.17
CA GLN A 98 -1.93 -22.28 17.97
C GLN A 98 -1.58 -21.49 19.24
N ARG A 99 -1.82 -22.10 20.42
CA ARG A 99 -1.44 -21.51 21.71
C ARG A 99 0.05 -21.66 21.96
N LEU A 100 0.61 -22.84 21.67
CA LEU A 100 2.03 -23.14 21.85
C LEU A 100 2.90 -22.28 20.91
N GLU A 101 2.48 -22.13 19.66
CA GLU A 101 3.17 -21.28 18.69
C GLU A 101 3.22 -19.82 19.12
N ARG A 102 2.12 -19.31 19.70
CA ARG A 102 2.10 -17.96 20.27
C ARG A 102 3.02 -17.81 21.47
N LEU A 103 3.13 -18.83 22.33
CA LEU A 103 4.03 -18.80 23.48
C LEU A 103 5.49 -18.79 23.03
N ARG A 104 5.86 -19.61 22.03
CA ARG A 104 7.19 -19.58 21.39
C ARG A 104 7.52 -18.21 20.84
N LEU A 105 6.58 -17.59 20.11
CA LEU A 105 6.77 -16.25 19.57
C LEU A 105 6.97 -15.18 20.66
N ILE A 106 6.32 -15.31 21.81
CA ILE A 106 6.50 -14.39 22.95
C ILE A 106 7.90 -14.55 23.55
N GLU A 107 8.38 -15.79 23.65
CA GLU A 107 9.69 -16.12 24.21
C GLU A 107 10.84 -15.65 23.31
N THR A 108 10.74 -15.91 22.00
CA THR A 108 11.69 -15.38 21.00
C THR A 108 11.77 -13.85 21.02
N ASN A 109 10.62 -13.17 21.19
CA ASN A 109 10.59 -11.70 21.29
C ASN A 109 11.18 -11.17 22.61
N ARG A 110 11.19 -11.96 23.69
CA ARG A 110 11.87 -11.59 24.94
C ARG A 110 13.38 -11.72 24.82
N GLN A 111 13.87 -12.78 24.18
CA GLN A 111 15.30 -12.99 23.91
C GLN A 111 15.87 -11.86 23.05
N LYS A 112 15.22 -11.52 21.93
CA LYS A 112 15.63 -10.40 21.07
C LYS A 112 15.70 -9.05 21.80
N ARG A 113 14.83 -8.82 22.79
CA ARG A 113 14.85 -7.60 23.62
C ARG A 113 15.97 -7.59 24.65
N ALA A 114 16.40 -8.75 25.12
CA ALA A 114 17.54 -8.88 26.03
C ALA A 114 18.86 -8.67 25.28
N GLU A 115 18.99 -9.25 24.08
CA GLU A 115 20.13 -9.07 23.18
C GLU A 115 20.32 -7.60 22.79
N GLN A 116 19.23 -6.91 22.43
CA GLN A 116 19.27 -5.49 22.09
C GLN A 116 19.76 -4.60 23.25
N LYS A 117 19.39 -4.92 24.51
CA LYS A 117 19.83 -4.16 25.69
C LYS A 117 21.34 -4.28 25.94
N VAL A 118 21.92 -5.45 25.69
CA VAL A 118 23.36 -5.69 25.84
C VAL A 118 24.16 -4.96 24.75
N GLU A 119 23.60 -4.86 23.54
CA GLU A 119 24.20 -4.14 22.41
C GLU A 119 24.13 -2.61 22.61
N ASP A 120 23.02 -2.11 23.15
CA ASP A 120 22.85 -0.71 23.51
C ASP A 120 23.84 -0.27 24.62
N GLU A 121 24.09 -1.10 25.64
CA GLU A 121 25.04 -0.79 26.73
C GLU A 121 26.51 -0.74 26.26
N LYS A 122 26.90 -1.55 25.27
CA LYS A 122 28.25 -1.49 24.65
C LYS A 122 28.45 -0.22 23.82
N SER A 123 27.39 0.35 23.26
CA SER A 123 27.45 1.55 22.41
C SER A 123 27.64 2.87 23.19
N LEU A 124 27.33 2.90 24.49
CA LEU A 124 27.51 4.10 25.33
C LEU A 124 28.96 4.32 25.83
N ALA A 125 29.85 3.35 25.69
CA ALA A 125 31.22 3.43 26.24
C ALA A 125 32.25 4.05 25.29
N THR A 126 31.90 4.39 24.04
CA THR A 126 32.87 4.88 23.04
C THR A 126 32.44 6.22 22.43
N ASN A 127 32.81 7.28 23.16
CA ASN A 127 33.20 8.63 22.72
C ASN A 127 32.36 9.45 21.71
N ASN A 128 32.08 10.66 22.20
CA ASN A 128 32.29 11.98 21.59
C ASN A 128 31.32 12.50 20.52
N LYS A 129 30.77 13.67 20.89
CA LYS A 129 29.94 14.60 20.12
C LYS A 129 30.50 14.87 18.72
N GLN A 130 29.78 14.38 17.72
CA GLN A 130 29.57 15.12 16.48
C GLN A 130 28.07 15.31 16.27
N ILE A 131 27.68 16.57 16.17
CA ILE A 131 26.31 17.01 15.92
C ILE A 131 25.98 16.61 14.47
N ILE A 132 25.32 15.46 14.30
CA ILE A 132 24.65 15.11 13.05
C ILE A 132 23.21 15.61 13.18
N ILE A 133 22.90 16.69 12.47
CA ILE A 133 21.52 17.10 12.21
C ILE A 133 20.88 15.97 11.38
N ARG A 134 20.10 15.11 12.03
CA ARG A 134 19.30 14.08 11.34
C ARG A 134 17.98 14.72 10.86
N PRO A 135 17.66 14.67 9.55
CA PRO A 135 16.38 15.16 9.07
C PRO A 135 15.26 14.21 9.48
N ASN A 136 14.20 14.79 10.07
CA ASN A 136 12.98 14.12 10.49
C ASN A 136 12.41 13.19 9.40
N GLY A 137 12.61 11.89 9.55
CA GLY A 137 11.92 10.82 8.82
C GLY A 137 11.11 9.98 9.81
N LEU A 138 9.81 10.23 9.87
CA LEU A 138 8.78 9.45 10.58
C LEU A 138 9.08 9.17 12.06
N LEU A 139 8.85 10.18 12.89
CA LEU A 139 8.65 10.00 14.33
C LEU A 139 7.54 8.96 14.58
N ARG A 140 7.92 7.78 15.06
CA ARG A 140 7.04 6.93 15.86
C ARG A 140 6.70 7.70 17.13
N TYR A 141 5.50 8.25 17.24
CA TYR A 141 4.98 8.77 18.51
C TYR A 141 3.51 8.39 18.75
N SER A 142 3.30 7.96 19.99
CA SER A 142 2.10 7.54 20.74
C SER A 142 0.72 7.57 20.05
N LYS A 143 0.08 6.39 20.04
CA LYS A 143 -1.30 6.11 19.58
C LYS A 143 -2.35 6.91 20.36
N THR A 144 -3.05 7.82 19.67
CA THR A 144 -4.40 8.28 20.07
C THR A 144 -5.43 8.18 18.94
N TYR A 145 -5.00 7.90 17.70
CA TYR A 145 -5.85 7.60 16.56
C TYR A 145 -5.34 6.33 15.87
N SER A 146 -6.12 5.26 15.80
CA SER A 146 -5.73 4.05 15.06
C SER A 146 -6.76 3.74 13.98
N PHE A 147 -6.57 4.32 12.80
CA PHE A 147 -7.24 3.84 11.60
C PHE A 147 -6.62 2.50 11.19
N SER A 148 -7.44 1.45 11.09
CA SER A 148 -6.98 0.13 10.67
C SER A 148 -7.46 -0.16 9.24
N LEU A 149 -6.53 -0.55 8.38
CA LEU A 149 -6.83 -1.05 7.04
C LEU A 149 -7.69 -2.31 7.12
N SER A 150 -8.59 -2.49 6.15
CA SER A 150 -9.38 -3.70 6.02
C SER A 150 -8.53 -4.86 5.48
N SER A 151 -9.01 -6.10 5.62
CA SER A 151 -8.34 -7.26 5.01
C SER A 151 -8.21 -7.12 3.49
N TYR A 152 -9.20 -6.51 2.85
CA TYR A 152 -9.18 -6.24 1.42
C TYR A 152 -8.11 -5.21 1.04
N ASP A 153 -8.01 -4.11 1.81
CA ASP A 153 -6.95 -3.12 1.62
C ASP A 153 -5.56 -3.78 1.74
N TYR A 154 -5.34 -4.64 2.73
CA TYR A 154 -4.07 -5.37 2.87
C TYR A 154 -3.77 -6.26 1.67
N THR A 155 -4.74 -7.05 1.19
CA THR A 155 -4.55 -7.88 -0.01
C THR A 155 -4.17 -7.03 -1.22
N LEU A 156 -4.88 -5.92 -1.43
CA LEU A 156 -4.60 -5.04 -2.56
C LEU A 156 -3.21 -4.40 -2.44
N LEU A 157 -2.83 -3.91 -1.26
CA LEU A 157 -1.49 -3.35 -1.02
C LEU A 157 -0.39 -4.39 -1.22
N THR A 158 -0.58 -5.61 -0.72
CA THR A 158 0.38 -6.71 -0.89
C THR A 158 0.55 -7.07 -2.36
N ASN A 159 -0.55 -7.16 -3.13
CA ASN A 159 -0.48 -7.44 -4.57
C ASN A 159 0.27 -6.33 -5.31
N ILE A 160 -0.06 -5.06 -5.04
CA ILE A 160 0.63 -3.90 -5.63
C ILE A 160 2.12 -3.94 -5.30
N PHE A 161 2.49 -4.23 -4.04
CA PHE A 161 3.89 -4.34 -3.63
C PHE A 161 4.63 -5.41 -4.44
N HIS A 162 4.10 -6.63 -4.48
CA HIS A 162 4.77 -7.76 -5.14
C HIS A 162 4.83 -7.58 -6.66
N GLU A 163 3.77 -7.08 -7.28
CA GLU A 163 3.77 -6.81 -8.72
C GLU A 163 4.79 -5.74 -9.11
N TYR A 164 4.92 -4.69 -8.29
CA TYR A 164 5.97 -3.69 -8.48
C TYR A 164 7.37 -4.29 -8.35
N GLU A 165 7.64 -5.03 -7.26
CA GLU A 165 8.95 -5.66 -7.03
C GLU A 165 9.32 -6.65 -8.15
N ARG A 166 8.32 -7.39 -8.66
CA ARG A 166 8.51 -8.36 -9.75
C ARG A 166 8.78 -7.68 -11.09
N ALA A 167 8.06 -6.61 -11.40
CA ALA A 167 8.10 -5.98 -12.73
C ALA A 167 9.13 -4.85 -12.82
N CYS A 168 9.19 -3.92 -11.86
CA CYS A 168 10.01 -2.72 -11.97
C CYS A 168 11.48 -2.94 -11.58
N VAL A 169 11.74 -3.67 -10.49
CA VAL A 169 13.10 -3.77 -9.92
C VAL A 169 14.08 -4.53 -10.84
N PRO A 170 13.76 -5.74 -11.35
CA PRO A 170 14.70 -6.51 -12.17
C PRO A 170 15.08 -5.82 -13.49
N HIS A 171 14.09 -5.20 -14.15
CA HIS A 171 14.30 -4.48 -15.40
C HIS A 171 15.21 -3.26 -15.21
N THR A 172 15.18 -2.65 -14.03
CA THR A 172 16.00 -1.47 -13.72
C THR A 172 17.40 -1.87 -13.23
N TYR A 173 17.53 -2.99 -12.51
CA TYR A 173 18.80 -3.49 -11.97
C TYR A 173 19.80 -3.94 -13.04
N LYS A 174 19.32 -4.64 -14.08
CA LYS A 174 20.18 -5.27 -15.09
C LYS A 174 21.01 -4.28 -15.90
N GLU A 175 20.56 -3.04 -16.04
CA GLU A 175 21.19 -2.04 -16.93
C GLU A 175 21.82 -0.86 -16.18
N HIS A 176 21.35 -0.51 -14.97
CA HIS A 176 22.05 0.51 -14.17
C HIS A 176 23.48 0.09 -13.77
N LEU A 177 23.73 -1.22 -13.62
CA LEU A 177 25.09 -1.76 -13.45
C LEU A 177 25.97 -1.57 -14.70
N ASN A 178 25.36 -1.47 -15.88
CA ASN A 178 26.06 -1.40 -17.15
C ASN A 178 26.13 0.02 -17.73
N MET A 179 25.43 1.00 -17.12
CA MET A 179 25.45 2.38 -17.58
C MET A 179 26.77 3.05 -17.18
N PRO A 180 27.56 3.58 -18.12
CA PRO A 180 28.82 4.23 -17.78
C PRO A 180 28.53 5.53 -17.02
N VAL A 181 28.95 5.61 -15.75
CA VAL A 181 28.87 6.83 -14.93
C VAL A 181 30.19 7.60 -15.05
N ASN A 182 30.60 7.90 -16.28
CA ASN A 182 31.84 8.60 -16.60
C ASN A 182 31.65 9.51 -17.82
N GLU A 183 32.71 10.20 -18.25
CA GLU A 183 32.70 11.17 -19.36
C GLU A 183 32.26 10.59 -20.71
N THR A 184 32.19 9.26 -20.86
CA THR A 184 31.73 8.59 -22.10
C THR A 184 30.20 8.46 -22.21
N LEU A 185 29.46 8.89 -21.18
CA LEU A 185 28.01 8.89 -21.17
C LEU A 185 27.47 9.95 -22.13
N THR A 186 26.72 9.50 -23.14
CA THR A 186 25.99 10.37 -24.07
C THR A 186 24.51 10.38 -23.73
N LEU A 187 23.78 11.40 -24.20
CA LEU A 187 22.33 11.49 -23.99
C LEU A 187 21.59 10.25 -24.53
N HIS A 188 21.88 9.80 -25.75
CA HIS A 188 21.22 8.61 -26.32
C HIS A 188 21.47 7.34 -25.50
N LYS A 189 22.70 7.14 -24.98
CA LYS A 189 23.01 5.99 -24.11
C LYS A 189 22.21 6.05 -22.81
N PHE A 190 22.13 7.22 -22.19
CA PHE A 190 21.33 7.44 -20.99
C PHE A 190 19.83 7.16 -21.25
N LEU A 191 19.29 7.66 -22.36
CA LEU A 191 17.88 7.48 -22.71
C LEU A 191 17.57 6.02 -23.04
N ASN A 192 18.41 5.34 -23.80
CA ASN A 192 18.21 3.92 -24.14
C ASN A 192 18.35 3.02 -22.90
N ALA A 193 19.32 3.28 -22.02
CA ALA A 193 19.41 2.57 -20.73
C ALA A 193 18.14 2.77 -19.89
N SER A 194 17.49 3.93 -20.03
CA SER A 194 16.22 4.23 -19.35
C SER A 194 15.03 3.46 -19.93
N SER A 195 15.07 2.96 -21.18
CA SER A 195 13.98 2.20 -21.82
C SER A 195 13.47 1.04 -20.97
N ASN A 196 14.37 0.34 -20.29
CA ASN A 196 14.00 -0.81 -19.47
C ASN A 196 13.15 -0.41 -18.25
N MET A 197 13.34 0.80 -17.71
CA MET A 197 12.45 1.35 -16.68
C MET A 197 11.02 1.54 -17.21
N TYR A 198 10.88 1.95 -18.49
CA TYR A 198 9.57 2.05 -19.12
C TYR A 198 8.92 0.68 -19.24
N ILE A 199 9.65 -0.31 -19.77
CA ILE A 199 9.13 -1.68 -19.95
C ILE A 199 8.67 -2.28 -18.61
N GLY A 200 9.52 -2.20 -17.58
CA GLY A 200 9.20 -2.69 -16.24
C GLY A 200 7.99 -1.99 -15.64
N PHE A 201 7.90 -0.67 -15.81
CA PHE A 201 6.78 0.11 -15.28
C PHE A 201 5.47 -0.13 -16.04
N ILE A 202 5.49 -0.26 -17.36
CA ILE A 202 4.30 -0.62 -18.15
C ILE A 202 3.83 -2.04 -17.81
N SER A 203 4.75 -2.98 -17.61
CA SER A 203 4.44 -4.32 -17.12
C SER A 203 3.74 -4.28 -15.75
N TYR A 204 4.23 -3.45 -14.83
CA TYR A 204 3.60 -3.20 -13.54
C TYR A 204 2.20 -2.60 -13.67
N ILE A 205 2.02 -1.53 -14.45
CA ILE A 205 0.71 -0.90 -14.62
C ILE A 205 -0.30 -1.85 -15.29
N ASN A 206 0.14 -2.72 -16.21
CA ASN A 206 -0.73 -3.73 -16.82
C ASN A 206 -1.12 -4.87 -15.88
N SER A 207 -0.46 -5.01 -14.71
CA SER A 207 -0.89 -5.93 -13.67
C SER A 207 -2.09 -5.40 -12.86
N VAL A 208 -2.32 -4.09 -12.89
CA VAL A 208 -3.44 -3.42 -12.23
C VAL A 208 -4.77 -3.78 -12.93
N PRO A 209 -5.72 -4.47 -12.27
CA PRO A 209 -6.93 -4.96 -12.91
C PRO A 209 -7.77 -3.87 -13.56
N GLU A 210 -7.94 -2.75 -12.86
CA GLU A 210 -8.75 -1.62 -13.31
C GLU A 210 -8.11 -0.95 -14.52
N PHE A 211 -6.78 -0.78 -14.53
CA PHE A 211 -6.07 -0.29 -15.71
C PHE A 211 -6.23 -1.25 -16.88
N ARG A 212 -6.07 -2.57 -16.65
CA ARG A 212 -6.24 -3.60 -17.68
C ARG A 212 -7.63 -3.60 -18.30
N SER A 213 -8.66 -3.20 -17.56
CA SER A 213 -10.04 -3.14 -18.06
C SER A 213 -10.33 -1.94 -18.99
N ILE A 214 -9.47 -0.91 -18.99
CA ILE A 214 -9.66 0.29 -19.83
C ILE A 214 -9.47 -0.07 -21.33
N PRO A 215 -10.24 0.52 -22.25
CA PRO A 215 -10.03 0.35 -23.69
C PRO A 215 -8.59 0.70 -24.12
N VAL A 216 -8.09 0.02 -25.16
CA VAL A 216 -6.68 0.13 -25.59
C VAL A 216 -6.32 1.58 -25.94
N ASP A 217 -7.15 2.27 -26.71
CA ASP A 217 -6.89 3.66 -27.14
C ASP A 217 -6.77 4.62 -25.95
N ALA A 218 -7.66 4.43 -24.95
CA ALA A 218 -7.64 5.22 -23.73
C ALA A 218 -6.41 4.90 -22.84
N LYS A 219 -5.98 3.63 -22.77
CA LYS A 219 -4.72 3.27 -22.11
C LYS A 219 -3.52 3.95 -22.77
N MET A 220 -3.47 3.93 -24.11
CA MET A 220 -2.39 4.54 -24.87
C MET A 220 -2.31 6.04 -24.61
N LEU A 221 -3.47 6.72 -24.53
CA LEU A 221 -3.54 8.13 -24.15
C LEU A 221 -3.01 8.39 -22.73
N LEU A 222 -3.45 7.60 -21.73
CA LEU A 222 -2.97 7.70 -20.35
C LEU A 222 -1.47 7.49 -20.26
N ILE A 223 -0.94 6.48 -20.94
CA ILE A 223 0.49 6.19 -20.98
C ILE A 223 1.24 7.36 -21.58
N LYS A 224 0.88 7.82 -22.79
CA LYS A 224 1.55 8.94 -23.46
C LYS A 224 1.57 10.20 -22.60
N ASN A 225 0.47 10.53 -21.93
CA ASN A 225 0.34 11.75 -21.14
C ASN A 225 1.09 11.70 -19.80
N ASN A 226 1.18 10.52 -19.18
CA ASN A 226 1.60 10.42 -17.77
C ASN A 226 2.98 9.76 -17.58
N VAL A 227 3.40 8.88 -18.49
CA VAL A 227 4.50 7.94 -18.23
C VAL A 227 5.84 8.63 -17.96
N GLN A 228 6.19 9.69 -18.70
CA GLN A 228 7.45 10.40 -18.51
C GLN A 228 7.56 11.02 -17.10
N GLN A 229 6.49 11.69 -16.67
CA GLN A 229 6.43 12.33 -15.36
C GLN A 229 6.41 11.35 -14.20
N ILE A 230 5.79 10.19 -14.41
CA ILE A 230 5.70 9.11 -13.45
C ILE A 230 7.05 8.42 -13.33
N LEU A 231 7.71 8.11 -14.45
CA LEU A 231 8.98 7.40 -14.43
C LEU A 231 10.08 8.19 -13.77
N ARG A 232 10.11 9.52 -13.89
CA ARG A 232 11.07 10.31 -13.11
C ARG A 232 10.88 10.12 -11.60
N LYS A 233 9.63 10.02 -11.12
CA LYS A 233 9.33 9.73 -9.69
C LYS A 233 9.67 8.28 -9.35
N ASN A 234 9.42 7.37 -10.28
CA ASN A 234 9.78 5.96 -10.17
C ASN A 234 11.30 5.80 -10.04
N SER A 235 12.09 6.51 -10.83
CA SER A 235 13.55 6.52 -10.74
C SER A 235 14.02 6.99 -9.37
N THR A 236 13.43 8.04 -8.77
CA THR A 236 13.75 8.45 -7.39
C THR A 236 13.49 7.33 -6.37
N LEU A 237 12.46 6.50 -6.59
CA LEU A 237 12.16 5.35 -5.73
C LEU A 237 13.14 4.19 -5.97
N ILE A 238 13.37 3.80 -7.23
CA ILE A 238 14.17 2.62 -7.60
C ILE A 238 15.67 2.86 -7.38
N MET A 239 16.19 4.03 -7.75
CA MET A 239 17.62 4.34 -7.61
C MET A 239 18.09 4.25 -6.17
N LYS A 240 17.23 4.58 -5.21
CA LYS A 240 17.53 4.41 -3.79
C LYS A 240 17.59 2.93 -3.38
N THR A 241 16.76 2.08 -3.97
CA THR A 241 16.75 0.64 -3.69
C THR A 241 17.97 -0.07 -4.29
N ILE A 242 18.44 0.37 -5.46
CA ILE A 242 19.50 -0.31 -6.22
C ILE A 242 20.89 0.28 -5.91
N THR A 243 21.00 1.60 -5.78
CA THR A 243 22.27 2.31 -5.57
C THR A 243 22.13 3.28 -4.39
N PRO A 244 22.08 2.78 -3.14
CA PRO A 244 21.89 3.62 -1.96
C PRO A 244 23.03 4.65 -1.75
N ASP A 245 24.20 4.38 -2.33
CA ASP A 245 25.43 5.19 -2.20
C ASP A 245 25.74 6.05 -3.44
N LEU A 246 24.87 6.09 -4.46
CA LEU A 246 25.10 6.96 -5.61
C LEU A 246 24.96 8.42 -5.18
N ASP A 247 26.07 9.16 -5.27
CA ASP A 247 26.13 10.53 -4.82
C ASP A 247 25.13 11.39 -5.61
N ARG A 248 24.21 12.06 -4.90
CA ARG A 248 23.11 12.82 -5.52
C ARG A 248 23.58 14.00 -6.37
N ASP A 249 24.86 14.35 -6.20
CA ASP A 249 25.55 15.44 -6.87
C ASP A 249 26.54 14.96 -7.95
N SER A 250 26.41 13.72 -8.44
CA SER A 250 27.26 13.24 -9.54
C SER A 250 27.22 14.21 -10.74
N PRO A 251 28.35 14.86 -11.08
CA PRO A 251 28.39 15.86 -12.15
C PRO A 251 28.26 15.22 -13.54
N VAL A 252 28.25 13.88 -13.63
CA VAL A 252 28.15 13.14 -14.89
C VAL A 252 26.92 13.55 -15.71
N PHE A 253 25.82 13.88 -15.03
CA PHE A 253 24.59 14.33 -15.70
C PHE A 253 24.68 15.75 -16.27
N LEU A 254 25.60 16.60 -15.79
CA LEU A 254 25.87 17.93 -16.36
C LEU A 254 26.51 17.84 -17.75
N HIS A 255 27.08 16.69 -18.13
CA HIS A 255 27.59 16.47 -19.48
C HIS A 255 26.49 16.17 -20.51
N ILE A 256 25.33 15.68 -20.06
CA ILE A 256 24.24 15.27 -20.97
C ILE A 256 22.98 16.14 -20.88
N PHE A 257 22.79 16.87 -19.78
CA PHE A 257 21.67 17.78 -19.59
C PHE A 257 22.16 19.22 -19.34
N PRO A 258 21.44 20.23 -19.87
CA PRO A 258 21.66 21.61 -19.48
C PRO A 258 21.58 21.78 -17.96
N LYS A 259 22.45 22.65 -17.42
CA LYS A 259 22.58 22.85 -15.97
C LYS A 259 21.24 23.15 -15.30
N ASP A 260 20.41 24.01 -15.91
CA ASP A 260 19.10 24.38 -15.36
C ASP A 260 18.10 23.20 -15.34
N VAL A 261 18.11 22.35 -16.37
CA VAL A 261 17.29 21.12 -16.46
C VAL A 261 17.74 20.12 -15.40
N TYR A 262 19.03 19.82 -15.34
CA TYR A 262 19.60 18.88 -14.36
C TYR A 262 19.33 19.33 -12.93
N MET A 263 19.61 20.60 -12.59
CA MET A 263 19.36 21.13 -11.25
C MET A 263 17.86 21.01 -10.88
N SER A 264 16.96 21.32 -11.82
CA SER A 264 15.52 21.16 -11.59
C SER A 264 15.11 19.69 -11.36
N MET A 265 15.71 18.74 -12.09
CA MET A 265 15.50 17.30 -11.88
C MET A 265 16.01 16.83 -10.52
N ARG A 266 17.21 17.27 -10.12
CA ARG A 266 17.80 16.96 -8.81
C ARG A 266 16.94 17.50 -7.67
N ASP A 267 16.56 18.77 -7.73
CA ASP A 267 15.81 19.44 -6.66
C ASP A 267 14.43 18.79 -6.46
N THR A 268 13.77 18.37 -7.54
CA THR A 268 12.49 17.64 -7.44
C THR A 268 12.66 16.22 -6.90
N SER A 269 13.77 15.55 -7.21
CA SER A 269 14.12 14.24 -6.62
C SER A 269 14.35 14.38 -5.10
N ILE A 270 15.10 15.40 -4.68
CA ILE A 270 15.32 15.74 -3.26
C ILE A 270 13.98 16.05 -2.58
N ALA A 271 13.11 16.84 -3.23
CA ALA A 271 11.81 17.19 -2.69
C ALA A 271 10.92 15.96 -2.44
N LEU A 272 11.03 14.90 -3.25
CA LEU A 272 10.27 13.66 -3.08
C LEU A 272 10.95 12.66 -2.12
N SER A 273 12.21 12.87 -1.76
CA SER A 273 12.99 12.00 -0.86
C SER A 273 12.27 11.62 0.45
N PRO A 274 11.47 12.50 1.11
CA PRO A 274 10.76 12.11 2.33
C PRO A 274 9.74 10.98 2.14
N PHE A 275 9.18 10.82 0.94
CA PHE A 275 8.10 9.85 0.66
C PHE A 275 8.62 8.48 0.22
N VAL A 276 9.84 8.42 -0.33
CA VAL A 276 10.43 7.17 -0.84
C VAL A 276 10.99 6.26 0.27
N HIS A 277 10.90 6.64 1.54
CA HIS A 277 11.25 5.75 2.66
C HIS A 277 10.13 4.78 3.01
N ASP A 278 8.89 5.10 2.64
CA ASP A 278 7.79 4.17 2.86
C ASP A 278 7.75 3.13 1.73
N PRO A 279 7.76 1.82 2.06
CA PRO A 279 7.95 0.75 1.07
C PRO A 279 6.76 0.58 0.11
N MET A 280 5.64 1.24 0.38
CA MET A 280 4.37 1.05 -0.32
C MET A 280 3.82 2.35 -0.93
N LEU A 281 3.97 3.47 -0.22
CA LEU A 281 3.33 4.74 -0.55
C LEU A 281 3.53 5.15 -2.00
N MET A 282 4.78 5.20 -2.47
CA MET A 282 5.07 5.65 -3.82
C MET A 282 4.56 4.66 -4.86
N LYS A 283 4.68 3.35 -4.66
CA LYS A 283 4.19 2.32 -5.58
C LYS A 283 2.68 2.46 -5.84
N LEU A 284 1.92 2.66 -4.76
CA LEU A 284 0.49 2.94 -4.81
C LEU A 284 0.18 4.28 -5.48
N PHE A 285 0.94 5.32 -5.14
CA PHE A 285 0.76 6.65 -5.71
C PHE A 285 1.01 6.67 -7.23
N LEU A 286 1.99 5.91 -7.74
CA LEU A 286 2.25 5.82 -9.18
C LEU A 286 1.05 5.26 -9.97
N ILE A 287 0.29 4.32 -9.41
CA ILE A 287 -0.95 3.82 -10.04
C ILE A 287 -1.99 4.96 -10.11
N THR A 288 -2.14 5.70 -9.02
CA THR A 288 -3.07 6.84 -8.94
C THR A 288 -2.74 7.92 -9.98
N LEU A 289 -1.44 8.19 -10.17
CA LEU A 289 -0.96 9.13 -11.19
C LEU A 289 -1.20 8.61 -12.61
N MET A 290 -0.98 7.32 -12.87
CA MET A 290 -1.19 6.74 -14.20
C MET A 290 -2.66 6.80 -14.64
N LEU A 291 -3.59 6.64 -13.69
CA LEU A 291 -5.03 6.75 -13.93
C LEU A 291 -5.53 8.22 -13.95
N SER A 292 -4.64 9.21 -13.86
CA SER A 292 -5.02 10.63 -13.96
C SER A 292 -5.17 11.03 -15.44
N LYS A 293 -6.33 11.56 -15.84
CA LYS A 293 -6.53 11.98 -17.25
C LYS A 293 -5.60 13.13 -17.68
N TYR A 294 -5.20 14.00 -16.75
CA TYR A 294 -4.45 15.23 -17.03
C TYR A 294 -3.29 15.49 -16.06
N LEU A 295 -2.16 14.78 -16.19
CA LEU A 295 -0.96 15.09 -15.40
C LEU A 295 -0.02 16.09 -16.11
N ASN A 296 -0.14 16.28 -17.42
CA ASN A 296 0.70 17.19 -18.19
C ASN A 296 0.24 18.66 -18.06
N VAL A 297 1.20 19.58 -17.92
CA VAL A 297 0.95 21.03 -17.73
C VAL A 297 0.75 21.75 -19.06
N GLU A 298 1.31 21.23 -20.14
CA GLU A 298 1.04 21.75 -21.49
C GLU A 298 -0.37 21.33 -21.89
N TYR A 299 -1.33 22.21 -21.59
CA TYR A 299 -2.76 22.10 -21.95
C TYR A 299 -3.00 22.14 -23.47
N THR A 300 -1.95 22.13 -24.28
CA THR A 300 -2.00 22.42 -25.72
C THR A 300 -2.00 21.14 -26.57
N ASN A 301 -3.17 20.90 -27.17
CA ASN A 301 -3.38 20.37 -28.52
C ASN A 301 -3.22 18.88 -28.85
N TYR A 302 -3.09 17.97 -27.88
CA TYR A 302 -3.50 16.57 -28.16
C TYR A 302 -4.99 16.44 -27.90
N HIS A 303 -5.79 16.99 -28.82
CA HIS A 303 -7.19 16.59 -28.99
C HIS A 303 -7.21 15.13 -29.45
N ILE A 304 -6.97 14.22 -28.52
CA ILE A 304 -7.63 12.93 -28.53
C ILE A 304 -8.51 12.98 -27.29
N GLU A 305 -9.50 13.89 -27.34
CA GLU A 305 -10.63 13.76 -26.46
C GLU A 305 -11.26 12.41 -26.82
N CYS A 306 -11.00 11.42 -25.97
CA CYS A 306 -11.97 10.35 -25.83
C CYS A 306 -13.26 11.04 -25.32
N ASN A 307 -14.05 11.55 -26.28
CA ASN A 307 -15.33 12.24 -26.09
C ASN A 307 -16.40 11.29 -25.56
N ASP A 308 -16.05 10.02 -25.34
CA ASP A 308 -16.87 9.09 -24.61
C ASP A 308 -16.83 9.39 -23.11
N GLU A 309 -17.89 10.04 -22.64
CA GLU A 309 -18.14 10.28 -21.22
C GLU A 309 -18.08 9.00 -20.39
N ASN A 310 -18.48 7.83 -20.95
CA ASN A 310 -18.41 6.57 -20.23
C ASN A 310 -16.98 6.11 -20.00
N ILE A 311 -16.10 6.25 -21.00
CA ILE A 311 -14.68 5.92 -20.85
C ILE A 311 -14.05 6.85 -19.80
N THR A 312 -14.36 8.15 -19.86
CA THR A 312 -13.89 9.12 -18.86
C THR A 312 -14.36 8.74 -17.45
N ARG A 313 -15.65 8.41 -17.27
CA ARG A 313 -16.20 7.95 -15.99
C ARG A 313 -15.53 6.66 -15.49
N ASN A 314 -15.26 5.71 -16.38
CA ASN A 314 -14.60 4.45 -16.03
C ASN A 314 -13.16 4.69 -15.55
N ILE A 315 -12.41 5.58 -16.21
CA ILE A 315 -11.06 5.97 -15.77
C ILE A 315 -11.11 6.62 -14.39
N PHE A 316 -12.04 7.55 -14.16
CA PHE A 316 -12.20 8.18 -12.84
C PHE A 316 -12.61 7.18 -11.76
N ALA A 317 -13.53 6.26 -12.06
CA ALA A 317 -13.93 5.21 -11.13
C ALA A 317 -12.74 4.29 -10.76
N ALA A 318 -11.94 3.90 -11.75
CA ALA A 318 -10.69 3.17 -11.54
C ALA A 318 -9.71 3.95 -10.67
N GLN A 319 -9.49 5.24 -10.97
CA GLN A 319 -8.60 6.10 -10.20
C GLN A 319 -9.06 6.22 -8.73
N ASN A 320 -10.36 6.40 -8.51
CA ASN A 320 -10.91 6.65 -7.18
C ASN A 320 -10.64 5.48 -6.22
N ILE A 321 -10.63 4.23 -6.70
CA ILE A 321 -10.26 3.06 -5.90
C ILE A 321 -8.88 3.26 -5.24
N TYR A 322 -7.91 3.73 -6.03
CA TYR A 322 -6.52 3.90 -5.59
C TYR A 322 -6.31 5.19 -4.81
N VAL A 323 -7.03 6.28 -5.13
CA VAL A 323 -7.03 7.51 -4.33
C VAL A 323 -7.53 7.24 -2.92
N GLU A 324 -8.65 6.53 -2.78
CA GLU A 324 -9.19 6.20 -1.47
C GLU A 324 -8.28 5.22 -0.72
N LEU A 325 -7.71 4.22 -1.40
CA LEU A 325 -6.75 3.32 -0.79
C LEU A 325 -5.51 4.07 -0.30
N LEU A 326 -4.99 5.03 -1.07
CA LEU A 326 -3.88 5.89 -0.70
C LEU A 326 -4.21 6.70 0.54
N TRP A 327 -5.40 7.28 0.61
CA TRP A 327 -5.85 8.03 1.78
C TRP A 327 -5.97 7.14 3.02
N ARG A 328 -6.61 5.97 2.90
CA ARG A 328 -6.71 4.97 3.97
C ARG A 328 -5.33 4.50 4.43
N TYR A 329 -4.40 4.31 3.49
CA TYR A 329 -3.02 3.96 3.78
C TYR A 329 -2.35 5.07 4.61
N ILE A 330 -2.40 6.33 4.18
CA ILE A 330 -1.82 7.46 4.91
C ILE A 330 -2.42 7.60 6.32
N LEU A 331 -3.75 7.48 6.46
CA LEU A 331 -4.42 7.48 7.76
C LEU A 331 -3.91 6.39 8.72
N SER A 332 -3.53 5.23 8.18
CA SER A 332 -2.99 4.12 8.97
C SER A 332 -1.53 4.33 9.43
N ARG A 333 -0.82 5.30 8.82
CA ARG A 333 0.61 5.55 9.04
C ARG A 333 0.90 6.80 9.86
N CYS A 334 0.04 7.82 9.79
CA CYS A 334 0.18 9.06 10.56
C CYS A 334 -0.42 8.94 11.97
N ALA A 335 0.06 9.77 12.90
CA ALA A 335 -0.38 9.73 14.29
C ALA A 335 -1.81 10.30 14.50
N ASN A 336 -2.21 11.23 13.63
CA ASN A 336 -3.52 11.88 13.68
C ASN A 336 -3.94 12.38 12.29
N TYR A 337 -5.22 12.77 12.19
CA TYR A 337 -5.84 13.22 10.94
C TYR A 337 -5.16 14.47 10.33
N GLN A 338 -4.78 15.45 11.17
CA GLN A 338 -4.12 16.68 10.70
C GLN A 338 -2.78 16.37 10.03
N GLN A 339 -1.99 15.47 10.62
CA GLN A 339 -0.74 14.99 10.00
C GLN A 339 -1.01 14.25 8.69
N SER A 340 -2.06 13.44 8.59
CA SER A 340 -2.45 12.77 7.34
C SER A 340 -2.78 13.77 6.24
N VAL A 341 -3.56 14.81 6.54
CA VAL A 341 -3.90 15.87 5.57
C VAL A 341 -2.64 16.61 5.14
N HIS A 342 -1.80 17.04 6.09
CA HIS A 342 -0.54 17.71 5.78
C HIS A 342 0.37 16.83 4.93
N PHE A 343 0.47 15.54 5.24
CA PHE A 343 1.28 14.59 4.48
C PHE A 343 0.81 14.43 3.03
N LEU A 344 -0.49 14.19 2.82
CA LEU A 344 -1.08 14.07 1.49
C LEU A 344 -0.94 15.37 0.70
N THR A 345 -1.22 16.52 1.33
CA THR A 345 -1.09 17.84 0.70
C THR A 345 0.36 18.09 0.28
N SER A 346 1.33 17.81 1.15
CA SER A 346 2.76 17.94 0.83
C SER A 346 3.18 17.04 -0.34
N LEU A 347 2.70 15.80 -0.39
CA LEU A 347 2.96 14.87 -1.50
C LEU A 347 2.40 15.41 -2.83
N ILE A 348 1.16 15.91 -2.83
CA ILE A 348 0.50 16.48 -4.00
C ILE A 348 1.24 17.75 -4.46
N THR A 349 1.49 18.70 -3.57
CA THR A 349 2.15 19.98 -3.91
C THR A 349 3.54 19.76 -4.52
N ARG A 350 4.34 18.86 -3.95
CA ARG A 350 5.67 18.53 -4.48
C ARG A 350 5.58 17.79 -5.82
N THR A 351 4.53 16.99 -6.01
CA THR A 351 4.25 16.34 -7.30
C THR A 351 3.90 17.35 -8.38
N LEU A 352 3.03 18.32 -8.08
CA LEU A 352 2.64 19.40 -9.00
C LEU A 352 3.83 20.31 -9.34
N TYR A 353 4.61 20.74 -8.35
CA TYR A 353 5.84 21.51 -8.59
C TYR A 353 6.77 20.81 -9.59
N SER A 354 6.83 19.48 -9.49
CA SER A 354 7.69 18.66 -10.34
C SER A 354 7.24 18.57 -11.81
N GLN A 355 6.04 19.06 -12.15
CA GLN A 355 5.56 19.16 -13.53
C GLN A 355 6.28 20.27 -14.31
N THR A 356 6.73 21.34 -13.64
CA THR A 356 7.48 22.44 -14.28
C THR A 356 8.79 21.95 -14.92
N VAL A 357 9.39 20.90 -14.32
CA VAL A 357 10.60 20.24 -14.84
C VAL A 357 10.30 19.49 -16.13
N GLN A 358 9.12 18.90 -16.26
CA GLN A 358 8.71 18.21 -17.49
C GLN A 358 8.65 19.18 -18.66
N VAL A 359 8.13 20.38 -18.46
CA VAL A 359 8.10 21.43 -19.50
C VAL A 359 9.51 21.80 -19.97
N LYS A 360 10.45 22.00 -19.03
CA LYS A 360 11.85 22.27 -19.37
C LYS A 360 12.50 21.11 -20.11
N LEU A 361 12.26 19.89 -19.65
CA LEU A 361 12.80 18.67 -20.26
C LEU A 361 12.25 18.48 -21.67
N ASN A 362 10.94 18.65 -21.89
CA ASN A 362 10.32 18.55 -23.22
C ASN A 362 10.94 19.57 -24.18
N LYS A 363 11.09 20.83 -23.76
CA LYS A 363 11.75 21.86 -24.56
C LYS A 363 13.17 21.46 -24.95
N PHE A 364 13.97 20.96 -24.00
CA PHE A 364 15.32 20.47 -24.29
C PHE A 364 15.30 19.28 -25.25
N MET A 365 14.48 18.27 -24.99
CA MET A 365 14.42 17.05 -25.79
C MET A 365 13.99 17.34 -27.23
N ASN A 366 13.05 18.27 -27.44
CA ASN A 366 12.62 18.69 -28.77
C ASN A 366 13.74 19.34 -29.60
N THR A 367 14.77 19.92 -28.96
CA THR A 367 15.93 20.48 -29.69
C THR A 367 16.95 19.41 -30.11
N ILE A 368 17.02 18.29 -29.39
CA ILE A 368 18.08 17.28 -29.58
C ILE A 368 17.58 16.07 -30.36
N ILE A 369 16.37 15.59 -30.09
CA ILE A 369 15.83 14.35 -30.67
C ILE A 369 15.86 14.35 -32.20
N PRO A 370 15.50 15.43 -32.93
CA PRO A 370 15.55 15.40 -34.39
C PRO A 370 16.92 15.01 -34.96
N SER A 371 18.02 15.40 -34.30
CA SER A 371 19.38 15.07 -34.75
C SER A 371 19.87 13.68 -34.27
N GLN A 372 19.41 13.21 -33.11
CA GLN A 372 19.85 11.95 -32.51
C GLN A 372 18.86 10.79 -32.68
N ASN A 373 17.74 11.01 -33.38
CA ASN A 373 16.63 10.05 -33.50
C ASN A 373 17.11 8.65 -33.91
N HIS A 374 18.01 8.54 -34.90
CA HIS A 374 18.52 7.26 -35.39
C HIS A 374 19.20 6.39 -34.31
N GLN A 375 19.74 6.98 -33.24
CA GLN A 375 20.43 6.27 -32.14
C GLN A 375 19.48 5.82 -31.03
N LEU A 376 18.23 6.28 -31.03
CA LEU A 376 17.26 6.01 -29.97
C LEU A 376 16.51 4.69 -30.21
N GLU A 377 16.25 3.97 -29.12
CA GLU A 377 15.37 2.80 -29.15
C GLU A 377 13.91 3.17 -29.48
N PRO A 378 13.15 2.26 -30.12
CA PRO A 378 11.77 2.54 -30.55
C PRO A 378 10.85 3.09 -29.44
N ILE A 379 10.98 2.57 -28.22
CA ILE A 379 10.17 3.02 -27.09
C ILE A 379 10.47 4.47 -26.71
N ILE A 380 11.75 4.88 -26.69
CA ILE A 380 12.17 6.26 -26.44
C ILE A 380 11.66 7.18 -27.55
N LYS A 381 11.77 6.77 -28.80
CA LYS A 381 11.23 7.52 -29.95
C LYS A 381 9.75 7.82 -29.78
N SER A 382 8.95 6.79 -29.45
CA SER A 382 7.49 6.92 -29.32
C SER A 382 7.02 7.89 -28.22
N LEU A 383 7.89 8.20 -27.25
CA LEU A 383 7.56 9.02 -26.09
C LEU A 383 7.73 10.51 -26.35
N TRP A 384 8.71 10.87 -27.18
CA TRP A 384 9.06 12.27 -27.46
C TRP A 384 8.91 12.66 -28.92
N ASN A 385 8.66 11.69 -29.81
CA ASN A 385 8.26 11.96 -31.18
C ASN A 385 6.75 11.71 -31.26
N PRO A 386 5.91 12.75 -31.08
CA PRO A 386 4.54 12.64 -31.48
C PRO A 386 4.58 12.54 -32.99
N SER A 387 4.48 11.32 -33.52
CA SER A 387 4.31 11.13 -34.95
C SER A 387 3.23 12.10 -35.43
N GLU A 388 3.52 12.82 -36.51
CA GLU A 388 2.58 13.55 -37.38
C GLU A 388 1.51 12.62 -38.01
N GLU A 389 1.26 11.46 -37.41
CA GLU A 389 0.40 10.39 -37.87
C GLU A 389 -0.53 10.02 -36.71
N ASN A 390 -1.61 10.78 -36.59
CA ASN A 390 -2.94 10.28 -36.22
C ASN A 390 -3.93 11.42 -36.47
N SER A 391 -4.00 11.86 -37.73
CA SER A 391 -5.28 12.30 -38.30
C SER A 391 -6.20 11.09 -38.35
N CYS A 392 -7.01 10.92 -37.30
CA CYS A 392 -8.24 10.15 -37.36
C CYS A 392 -9.39 11.14 -37.30
#